data_AF-A0A934ZLR1-F1
#
_entry.id   AF-A0A934ZLR1-F1
#
_cell.length_a   1.000
_cell.length_b   1.000
_cell.length_c   1.000
_cell.angle_alpha   90.00
_cell.angle_beta   90.00
_cell.angle_gamma   90.00
#
_symmetry.space_group_name_H-M   'P 1'
#
loop_
_entity.id
_entity.type
_entity.pdbx_description
1 polymer ?
#
loop_
_entity_poly.entity_id
_entity_poly.type
_entity_poly.pdbx_seq_one_letter_code
_entity_poly.pdbx_strand_id
1 'polypeptide(L)'
;MQSSHLSVAAVADKRSVFVVTEHLGRSVPVGELSYANGRYGFVYTCGALHLGARTQVVPLPDLPNLTQRYHSKTLFPVFESTLARRHEGANPGWQLDGEQTLSELAIPTRLPTTQLLVTMPNLRGNYDGMFCCQFYVRETVDATTRDLAAGQLLQANLVQDELGRRARVQLTSAKGQPVDWVPEFLADELAPVWRSGLSLRIELLVDRGQSAPRDERYLIELSGRWPSGYTPMQLLVFSPIVI
;
A
#
# COMPACT_ATOMS: atom_id res chain seq x y z
N MET A 1 -19.84 -34.08 -30.93
CA MET A 1 -18.59 -33.42 -30.49
C MET A 1 -18.79 -31.93 -30.62
N GLN A 2 -19.22 -31.28 -29.53
CA GLN A 2 -19.40 -29.83 -29.45
C GLN A 2 -18.18 -29.27 -28.71
N SER A 3 -17.38 -28.46 -29.40
CA SER A 3 -16.26 -27.72 -28.83
C SER A 3 -16.79 -26.50 -28.09
N SER A 4 -16.68 -26.53 -26.77
CA SER A 4 -16.97 -25.42 -25.89
C SER A 4 -15.90 -24.34 -26.06
N HIS A 5 -16.28 -23.20 -26.64
CA HIS A 5 -15.48 -21.97 -26.61
C HIS A 5 -15.49 -21.42 -25.18
N LEU A 6 -14.39 -21.63 -24.45
CA LEU A 6 -14.04 -20.86 -23.25
C LEU A 6 -13.68 -19.44 -23.70
N SER A 7 -14.63 -18.51 -23.57
CA SER A 7 -14.31 -17.09 -23.60
C SER A 7 -13.53 -16.75 -22.33
N VAL A 8 -12.23 -16.52 -22.48
CA VAL A 8 -11.45 -15.80 -21.47
C VAL A 8 -12.00 -14.38 -21.47
N ALA A 9 -12.89 -14.09 -20.53
CA ALA A 9 -13.32 -12.73 -20.28
C ALA A 9 -12.05 -11.93 -19.98
N ALA A 10 -11.74 -10.95 -20.85
CA ALA A 10 -10.73 -9.96 -20.58
C ALA A 10 -11.06 -9.36 -19.20
N VAL A 11 -10.25 -9.69 -18.20
CA VAL A 11 -10.34 -9.05 -16.89
C VAL A 11 -9.96 -7.61 -17.15
N ALA A 12 -10.97 -6.74 -17.25
CA ALA A 12 -10.77 -5.31 -17.36
C ALA A 12 -9.75 -4.90 -16.31
N ASP A 13 -8.73 -4.14 -16.73
CA ASP A 13 -7.53 -3.76 -15.97
C ASP A 13 -7.92 -2.98 -14.70
N LYS A 14 -8.40 -3.71 -13.68
CA LYS A 14 -8.90 -3.15 -12.44
C LYS A 14 -7.68 -2.80 -11.61
N ARG A 15 -7.22 -1.57 -11.73
CA ARG A 15 -6.28 -1.01 -10.76
C ARG A 15 -7.04 -0.70 -9.48
N SER A 16 -6.46 -1.10 -8.37
CA SER A 16 -6.98 -0.76 -7.06
C SER A 16 -5.87 -0.54 -6.05
N VAL A 17 -6.24 0.18 -5.01
CA VAL A 17 -5.39 0.47 -3.87
C VAL A 17 -6.15 0.14 -2.59
N PHE A 18 -5.45 -0.45 -1.62
CA PHE A 18 -6.03 -0.66 -0.29
C PHE A 18 -5.88 0.58 0.54
N VAL A 19 -6.97 1.02 1.18
CA VAL A 19 -6.98 2.04 2.22
C VAL A 19 -6.68 1.37 3.54
N VAL A 20 -5.64 1.83 4.23
CA VAL A 20 -5.06 1.20 5.42
C VAL A 20 -5.00 2.22 6.55
N THR A 21 -5.52 1.85 7.72
CA THR A 21 -5.44 2.66 8.94
C THR A 21 -4.43 2.11 9.94
N GLU A 22 -3.93 2.96 10.83
CA GLU A 22 -3.05 2.57 11.94
C GLU A 22 -3.86 2.44 13.23
N HIS A 23 -3.74 1.30 13.89
CA HIS A 23 -4.41 1.01 15.14
C HIS A 23 -3.47 0.26 16.08
N LEU A 24 -3.16 0.84 17.24
CA LEU A 24 -2.25 0.28 18.25
C LEU A 24 -0.88 -0.13 17.65
N GLY A 25 -0.34 0.70 16.76
CA GLY A 25 0.93 0.45 16.07
C GLY A 25 0.85 -0.57 14.93
N ARG A 26 -0.36 -1.04 14.57
CA ARG A 26 -0.57 -1.96 13.45
C ARG A 26 -1.27 -1.29 12.30
N SER A 27 -0.84 -1.59 11.09
CA SER A 27 -1.54 -1.20 9.87
C SER A 27 -2.60 -2.22 9.51
N VAL A 28 -3.85 -1.78 9.29
CA VAL A 28 -4.98 -2.66 8.96
C VAL A 28 -5.68 -2.12 7.71
N PRO A 29 -5.84 -2.94 6.65
CA PRO A 29 -6.65 -2.54 5.50
C PRO A 29 -8.11 -2.39 5.93
N VAL A 30 -8.70 -1.24 5.66
CA VAL A 30 -10.10 -0.93 5.97
C VAL A 30 -10.96 -0.77 4.73
N GLY A 31 -10.36 -0.54 3.56
CA GLY A 31 -11.10 -0.46 2.31
C GLY A 31 -10.25 -0.73 1.08
N GLU A 32 -10.91 -0.88 -0.07
CA GLU A 32 -10.31 -0.97 -1.39
C GLU A 32 -10.93 0.13 -2.26
N LEU A 33 -10.10 1.07 -2.73
CA LEU A 33 -10.45 2.03 -3.76
C LEU A 33 -9.99 1.48 -5.11
N SER A 34 -10.85 1.51 -6.12
CA SER A 34 -10.58 0.97 -7.45
C SER A 34 -11.05 1.91 -8.54
N TYR A 35 -10.49 1.78 -9.72
CA TYR A 35 -10.89 2.51 -10.91
C TYR A 35 -11.01 1.52 -12.07
N ALA A 36 -12.17 1.48 -12.69
CA ALA A 36 -12.45 0.63 -13.84
C ALA A 36 -13.57 1.24 -14.67
N ASN A 37 -13.48 1.12 -15.99
CA ASN A 37 -14.51 1.58 -16.93
C ASN A 37 -14.92 3.05 -16.71
N GLY A 38 -13.94 3.92 -16.45
CA GLY A 38 -14.19 5.36 -16.25
C GLY A 38 -14.84 5.72 -14.91
N ARG A 39 -14.87 4.81 -13.92
CA ARG A 39 -15.54 5.01 -12.64
C ARG A 39 -14.68 4.58 -11.47
N TYR A 40 -14.75 5.36 -10.39
CA TYR A 40 -14.22 4.97 -9.09
C TYR A 40 -15.21 4.06 -8.38
N GLY A 41 -14.68 3.06 -7.67
CA GLY A 41 -15.41 2.18 -6.79
C GLY A 41 -14.71 2.08 -5.44
N PHE A 42 -15.46 2.14 -4.35
CA PHE A 42 -14.94 1.93 -3.00
C PHE A 42 -15.75 0.88 -2.26
N VAL A 43 -15.08 -0.02 -1.54
CA VAL A 43 -15.67 -1.00 -0.64
C VAL A 43 -14.85 -1.06 0.64
N TYR A 44 -15.50 -1.26 1.79
CA TYR A 44 -14.77 -1.59 3.01
C TYR A 44 -14.34 -3.06 2.98
N THR A 45 -13.25 -3.38 3.68
CA THR A 45 -12.73 -4.75 3.82
C THR A 45 -12.98 -5.32 5.22
N CYS A 46 -12.91 -6.63 5.40
CA CYS A 46 -13.11 -7.27 6.71
C CYS A 46 -12.11 -6.80 7.78
N GLY A 47 -10.99 -6.18 7.38
CA GLY A 47 -10.09 -5.51 8.33
C GLY A 47 -10.76 -4.35 9.07
N ALA A 48 -11.71 -3.64 8.44
CA ALA A 48 -12.55 -2.65 9.13
C ALA A 48 -13.39 -3.31 10.23
N LEU A 49 -13.99 -4.48 10.00
CA LEU A 49 -14.75 -5.19 11.05
C LEU A 49 -13.86 -5.72 12.18
N HIS A 50 -12.65 -6.19 11.84
CA HIS A 50 -11.68 -6.67 12.84
C HIS A 50 -11.28 -5.59 13.84
N LEU A 51 -11.19 -4.34 13.38
CA LEU A 51 -11.00 -3.18 14.25
C LEU A 51 -12.27 -2.91 15.08
N GLY A 52 -13.45 -3.04 14.48
CA GLY A 52 -14.78 -2.82 15.07
C GLY A 52 -15.04 -3.62 16.35
N ALA A 53 -14.55 -4.87 16.38
CA ALA A 53 -14.70 -5.75 17.54
C ALA A 53 -13.84 -5.34 18.74
N ARG A 54 -12.81 -4.51 18.53
CA ARG A 54 -11.87 -4.06 19.58
C ARG A 54 -11.95 -2.57 19.86
N THR A 55 -12.47 -1.79 18.90
CA THR A 55 -12.63 -0.33 18.93
C THR A 55 -13.73 0.10 17.98
N GLN A 56 -14.38 1.23 18.23
CA GLN A 56 -15.36 1.76 17.28
C GLN A 56 -14.66 2.22 16.00
N VAL A 57 -14.81 1.47 14.91
CA VAL A 57 -14.40 1.94 13.58
C VAL A 57 -15.29 3.10 13.21
N VAL A 58 -14.68 4.24 12.94
CA VAL A 58 -15.40 5.38 12.38
C VAL A 58 -15.33 5.22 10.86
N PRO A 59 -16.48 5.11 10.17
CA PRO A 59 -16.51 5.13 8.72
C PRO A 59 -15.87 6.41 8.17
N LEU A 60 -15.34 6.34 6.95
CA LEU A 60 -14.86 7.51 6.24
C LEU A 60 -16.02 8.51 6.03
N PRO A 61 -15.74 9.83 6.08
CA PRO A 61 -16.71 10.85 5.69
C PRO A 61 -17.31 10.56 4.32
N ASP A 62 -18.61 10.79 4.16
CA ASP A 62 -19.39 10.53 2.95
C ASP A 62 -19.54 9.04 2.54
N LEU A 63 -18.95 8.12 3.32
CA LEU A 63 -19.01 6.67 3.08
C LEU A 63 -19.46 5.92 4.37
N PRO A 64 -20.64 6.23 4.96
CA PRO A 64 -20.97 5.83 6.33
C PRO A 64 -21.30 4.34 6.53
N ASN A 65 -21.76 3.65 5.48
CA ASN A 65 -22.16 2.25 5.55
C ASN A 65 -21.00 1.31 5.18
N LEU A 66 -20.58 0.46 6.12
CA LEU A 66 -19.47 -0.48 5.95
C LEU A 66 -19.77 -1.65 5.00
N THR A 67 -21.05 -2.01 4.81
CA THR A 67 -21.43 -3.15 3.95
C THR A 67 -21.81 -2.72 2.54
N GLN A 68 -21.79 -1.41 2.28
CA GLN A 68 -22.17 -0.84 1.00
C GLN A 68 -20.98 -0.76 0.05
N ARG A 69 -21.26 -0.97 -1.25
CA ARG A 69 -20.36 -0.63 -2.34
C ARG A 69 -20.69 0.75 -2.89
N TYR A 70 -19.67 1.60 -2.97
CA TYR A 70 -19.78 2.97 -3.45
C TYR A 70 -19.22 3.07 -4.86
N HIS A 71 -19.83 3.92 -5.68
CA HIS A 71 -19.36 4.21 -7.04
C HIS A 71 -19.49 5.68 -7.35
N SER A 72 -18.52 6.24 -8.08
CA SER A 72 -18.55 7.63 -8.53
C SER A 72 -17.89 7.77 -9.91
N LYS A 73 -18.27 8.81 -10.66
CA LYS A 73 -17.56 9.20 -11.89
C LYS A 73 -16.30 10.04 -11.58
N THR A 74 -16.29 10.71 -10.44
CA THR A 74 -15.17 11.50 -9.91
C THR A 74 -14.60 10.82 -8.68
N LEU A 75 -13.40 11.22 -8.24
CA LEU A 75 -12.79 10.68 -7.03
C LEU A 75 -13.67 11.05 -5.82
N PHE A 76 -13.68 10.24 -4.75
CA PHE A 76 -14.45 10.60 -3.56
C PHE A 76 -13.77 11.75 -2.79
N PRO A 77 -14.52 12.68 -2.18
CA PRO A 77 -13.95 13.88 -1.54
C PRO A 77 -12.86 13.60 -0.50
N VAL A 78 -13.00 12.51 0.26
CA VAL A 78 -12.00 12.07 1.25
C VAL A 78 -10.63 11.74 0.62
N PHE A 79 -10.63 11.21 -0.61
CA PHE A 79 -9.41 10.90 -1.36
C PHE A 79 -8.90 12.12 -2.13
N GLU A 80 -9.78 12.96 -2.68
CA GLU A 80 -9.41 14.22 -3.32
C GLU A 80 -8.65 15.13 -2.35
N SER A 81 -9.15 15.25 -1.11
CA SER A 81 -8.51 16.05 -0.06
C SER A 81 -7.12 15.51 0.34
N THR A 82 -6.90 14.20 0.17
CA THR A 82 -5.59 13.57 0.43
C THR A 82 -4.62 13.89 -0.70
N LEU A 83 -5.07 13.74 -1.95
CA LEU A 83 -4.27 14.04 -3.13
C LEU A 83 -3.91 15.54 -3.21
N ALA A 84 -4.89 16.43 -2.97
CA ALA A 84 -4.69 17.87 -2.99
C ALA A 84 -3.63 18.34 -1.98
N ARG A 85 -3.61 17.76 -0.77
CA ARG A 85 -2.60 18.08 0.26
C ARG A 85 -1.20 17.63 -0.11
N ARG A 86 -1.05 16.47 -0.77
CA ARG A 86 0.25 16.04 -1.30
C ARG A 86 0.81 17.03 -2.31
N HIS A 87 -0.08 17.63 -3.07
CA HIS A 87 0.21 18.57 -4.13
C HIS A 87 0.09 20.04 -3.67
N GLU A 88 0.04 20.28 -2.36
CA GLU A 88 -0.05 21.63 -1.81
C GLU A 88 1.19 22.45 -2.23
N GLY A 89 0.97 23.53 -2.99
CA GLY A 89 2.04 24.34 -3.58
C GLY A 89 2.38 24.01 -5.04
N ALA A 90 1.74 23.00 -5.61
CA ALA A 90 1.87 22.68 -7.02
C ALA A 90 0.67 23.16 -7.86
N ASN A 91 0.87 23.24 -9.17
CA ASN A 91 0.00 23.96 -10.10
C ASN A 91 -1.45 23.42 -10.07
N PRO A 92 -2.49 24.26 -9.94
CA PRO A 92 -3.90 23.84 -9.84
C PRO A 92 -4.51 23.22 -11.11
N GLY A 93 -3.69 22.83 -12.09
CA GLY A 93 -4.09 22.27 -13.38
C GLY A 93 -3.82 20.76 -13.55
N TRP A 94 -3.49 20.04 -12.48
CA TRP A 94 -3.24 18.59 -12.56
C TRP A 94 -4.54 17.79 -12.74
N GLN A 95 -4.90 17.57 -14.00
CA GLN A 95 -5.87 16.56 -14.39
C GLN A 95 -5.13 15.23 -14.55
N LEU A 96 -5.06 14.46 -13.48
CA LEU A 96 -4.70 13.04 -13.57
C LEU A 96 -5.92 12.28 -14.09
N ASP A 97 -5.69 11.32 -14.98
CA ASP A 97 -6.73 10.33 -15.28
C ASP A 97 -6.95 9.41 -14.05
N GLY A 98 -7.97 8.54 -14.10
CA GLY A 98 -8.28 7.72 -12.94
C GLY A 98 -7.21 6.67 -12.59
N GLU A 99 -6.40 6.23 -13.56
CA GLU A 99 -5.31 5.30 -13.29
C GLU A 99 -4.14 6.00 -12.62
N GLN A 100 -3.73 7.15 -13.15
CA GLN A 100 -2.70 8.00 -12.58
C GLN A 100 -3.08 8.46 -11.17
N THR A 101 -4.35 8.79 -10.96
CA THR A 101 -4.88 9.15 -9.64
C THR A 101 -4.69 8.01 -8.63
N LEU A 102 -4.96 6.76 -9.03
CA LEU A 102 -4.72 5.61 -8.16
C LEU A 102 -3.24 5.36 -7.91
N SER A 103 -2.38 5.49 -8.94
CA SER A 103 -0.93 5.32 -8.80
C SER A 103 -0.34 6.35 -7.83
N GLU A 104 -0.79 7.60 -7.91
CA GLU A 104 -0.43 8.62 -6.94
C GLU A 104 -0.91 8.20 -5.56
N LEU A 105 -2.22 7.96 -5.39
CA LEU A 105 -2.75 7.56 -4.10
C LEU A 105 -1.98 6.37 -3.50
N ALA A 106 -1.59 5.38 -4.31
CA ALA A 106 -0.86 4.17 -3.91
C ALA A 106 0.46 4.42 -3.16
N ILE A 107 0.94 5.65 -3.17
CA ILE A 107 2.03 6.10 -2.30
C ILE A 107 1.42 6.43 -0.92
N PRO A 108 1.81 5.72 0.16
CA PRO A 108 1.37 5.99 1.54
C PRO A 108 1.48 7.48 1.93
N THR A 109 0.52 8.05 2.67
CA THR A 109 0.67 9.39 3.29
C THR A 109 -0.08 9.46 4.61
N ARG A 110 0.56 9.99 5.66
CA ARG A 110 -0.08 10.21 6.97
C ARG A 110 -0.96 11.46 6.99
N LEU A 111 -2.18 11.35 7.52
CA LEU A 111 -3.05 12.49 7.79
C LEU A 111 -2.92 12.93 9.27
N PRO A 112 -2.98 14.25 9.60
CA PRO A 112 -2.79 14.76 10.96
C PRO A 112 -3.83 14.32 11.99
N THR A 113 -5.01 13.89 11.54
CA THR A 113 -6.14 13.51 12.40
C THR A 113 -6.45 12.03 12.24
N THR A 114 -5.79 11.23 13.09
CA THR A 114 -6.19 9.92 13.66
C THR A 114 -6.69 8.76 12.79
N GLN A 115 -6.79 8.89 11.47
CA GLN A 115 -7.10 7.76 10.60
C GLN A 115 -6.21 7.85 9.39
N LEU A 116 -5.06 7.19 9.55
CA LEU A 116 -4.11 6.97 8.49
C LEU A 116 -4.87 6.46 7.26
N LEU A 117 -4.69 7.15 6.14
CA LEU A 117 -5.16 6.74 4.84
C LEU A 117 -3.93 6.35 4.02
N VAL A 118 -3.31 5.24 4.39
CA VAL A 118 -2.27 4.66 3.54
C VAL A 118 -2.96 3.93 2.42
N THR A 119 -2.75 4.41 1.22
CA THR A 119 -3.17 3.74 0.02
C THR A 119 -1.98 2.89 -0.43
N MET A 120 -2.19 1.58 -0.62
CA MET A 120 -1.16 0.61 -1.06
C MET A 120 -1.55 0.04 -2.42
N PRO A 121 -0.61 -0.14 -3.37
CA PRO A 121 -0.90 -0.83 -4.61
C PRO A 121 -1.45 -2.23 -4.33
N ASN A 122 -2.51 -2.62 -5.03
CA ASN A 122 -2.95 -4.01 -5.03
C ASN A 122 -1.85 -4.87 -5.66
N LEU A 123 -1.18 -5.69 -4.85
CA LEU A 123 -0.04 -6.51 -5.29
C LEU A 123 -0.46 -7.77 -6.04
N ARG A 124 -1.76 -7.94 -6.32
CA ARG A 124 -2.28 -9.05 -7.14
C ARG A 124 -1.73 -8.95 -8.57
N GLY A 125 -0.55 -9.55 -8.72
CA GLY A 125 0.13 -9.99 -9.94
C GLY A 125 0.07 -9.06 -11.15
N ASN A 126 1.22 -8.47 -11.50
CA ASN A 126 1.53 -8.36 -12.92
C ASN A 126 1.59 -9.77 -13.54
N TYR A 127 1.28 -9.88 -14.83
CA TYR A 127 1.11 -11.15 -15.56
C TYR A 127 2.28 -12.17 -15.42
N ASP A 128 3.46 -11.73 -14.98
CA ASP A 128 4.68 -12.57 -14.86
C ASP A 128 5.00 -13.03 -13.42
N GLY A 129 4.10 -12.78 -12.46
CA GLY A 129 4.33 -13.04 -11.04
C GLY A 129 5.30 -12.06 -10.39
N MET A 130 5.61 -10.95 -11.07
CA MET A 130 6.40 -9.84 -10.52
C MET A 130 5.51 -8.90 -9.71
N PHE A 131 6.11 -8.23 -8.73
CA PHE A 131 5.47 -7.14 -8.01
C PHE A 131 6.43 -5.96 -7.85
N CYS A 132 5.84 -4.78 -7.70
CA CYS A 132 6.51 -3.54 -7.34
C CYS A 132 5.59 -2.76 -6.41
N CYS A 133 6.14 -2.21 -5.33
CA CYS A 133 5.42 -1.33 -4.43
C CYS A 133 6.32 -0.22 -3.90
N GLN A 134 5.75 0.95 -3.74
CA GLN A 134 6.45 2.11 -3.22
C GLN A 134 5.88 2.53 -1.87
N PHE A 135 6.74 2.90 -0.94
CA PHE A 135 6.32 3.40 0.38
C PHE A 135 7.33 4.38 0.96
N TYR A 136 6.85 5.32 1.76
CA TYR A 136 7.73 6.19 2.53
C TYR A 136 8.20 5.52 3.81
N VAL A 137 9.44 5.84 4.18
CA VAL A 137 9.99 5.53 5.50
C VAL A 137 10.46 6.80 6.21
N ARG A 138 10.51 6.72 7.53
CA ARG A 138 11.00 7.78 8.41
C ARG A 138 12.52 7.64 8.57
N GLU A 139 13.17 8.77 8.76
CA GLU A 139 14.51 8.77 9.32
C GLU A 139 14.40 8.50 10.82
N THR A 140 14.80 7.32 11.29
CA THR A 140 14.90 7.10 12.74
C THR A 140 15.95 8.03 13.32
N VAL A 141 15.69 8.60 14.51
CA VAL A 141 16.51 9.64 15.16
C VAL A 141 17.97 9.21 15.36
N ASP A 142 18.24 7.91 15.43
CA ASP A 142 19.58 7.34 15.64
C ASP A 142 20.34 7.04 14.34
N ALA A 143 19.69 7.19 13.18
CA ALA A 143 20.32 6.88 11.93
C ALA A 143 21.20 8.04 11.49
N THR A 144 22.52 7.83 11.47
CA THR A 144 23.49 8.61 10.70
C THR A 144 23.26 8.39 9.20
N THR A 145 22.03 8.60 8.74
CA THR A 145 21.52 8.45 7.36
C THR A 145 21.97 9.58 6.43
N ARG A 146 22.98 10.36 6.81
CA ARG A 146 23.51 11.46 6.00
C ARG A 146 24.09 11.01 4.65
N ASP A 147 24.26 9.70 4.45
CA ASP A 147 24.87 9.12 3.25
C ASP A 147 23.88 8.36 2.34
N LEU A 148 22.57 8.41 2.59
CA LEU A 148 21.61 7.77 1.70
C LEU A 148 21.38 8.61 0.44
N ALA A 149 21.53 8.01 -0.74
CA ALA A 149 21.33 8.68 -2.03
C ALA A 149 20.28 7.97 -2.88
N ALA A 150 19.54 8.73 -3.70
CA ALA A 150 18.63 8.15 -4.68
C ALA A 150 19.36 7.16 -5.60
N GLY A 151 18.69 6.06 -5.95
CA GLY A 151 19.26 4.91 -6.65
C GLY A 151 20.01 3.92 -5.77
N GLN A 152 20.19 4.20 -4.48
CA GLN A 152 20.90 3.30 -3.58
C GLN A 152 20.07 2.05 -3.25
N LEU A 153 20.71 0.89 -3.34
CA LEU A 153 20.15 -0.38 -2.88
C LEU A 153 20.22 -0.50 -1.36
N LEU A 154 19.11 -0.91 -0.77
CA LEU A 154 18.97 -1.24 0.64
C LEU A 154 18.92 -2.75 0.82
N GLN A 155 19.30 -3.19 2.02
CA GLN A 155 19.17 -4.57 2.46
C GLN A 155 17.92 -4.72 3.33
N ALA A 156 17.25 -5.87 3.22
CA ALA A 156 16.16 -6.24 4.10
C ALA A 156 16.56 -7.41 5.00
N ASN A 157 16.43 -7.19 6.30
CA ASN A 157 16.70 -8.18 7.32
C ASN A 157 15.40 -8.59 7.99
N LEU A 158 15.09 -9.89 7.97
CA LEU A 158 13.95 -10.43 8.70
C LEU A 158 14.30 -10.51 10.18
N VAL A 159 13.65 -9.70 11.00
CA VAL A 159 13.82 -9.66 12.46
C VAL A 159 12.58 -10.25 13.11
N GLN A 160 12.76 -11.29 13.92
CA GLN A 160 11.66 -11.82 14.71
C GLN A 160 11.48 -11.00 15.99
N ASP A 161 10.23 -10.85 16.45
CA ASP A 161 9.96 -10.35 17.80
C ASP A 161 10.52 -11.32 18.86
N GLU A 162 10.64 -10.84 20.11
CA GLU A 162 11.20 -11.60 21.24
C GLU A 162 10.49 -12.95 21.49
N LEU A 163 9.27 -13.09 20.97
CA LEU A 163 8.42 -14.27 21.15
C LEU A 163 8.43 -15.19 19.91
N GLY A 164 9.16 -14.84 18.85
CA GLY A 164 9.22 -15.58 17.58
C GLY A 164 7.88 -15.62 16.82
N ARG A 165 6.90 -14.82 17.23
CA ARG A 165 5.52 -14.87 16.72
C ARG A 165 5.34 -14.02 15.48
N ARG A 166 6.18 -13.00 15.31
CA ARG A 166 6.04 -12.01 14.24
C ARG A 166 7.39 -11.70 13.63
N ALA A 167 7.40 -11.62 12.31
CA ALA A 167 8.54 -11.16 11.57
C ALA A 167 8.31 -9.71 11.13
N ARG A 168 9.26 -8.84 11.45
CA ARG A 168 9.36 -7.48 10.90
C ARG A 168 10.53 -7.47 9.94
N VAL A 169 10.50 -6.53 9.00
CA VAL A 169 11.58 -6.40 8.02
C VAL A 169 12.27 -5.08 8.27
N GLN A 170 13.51 -5.15 8.75
CA GLN A 170 14.36 -3.99 8.96
C GLN A 170 15.09 -3.66 7.66
N LEU A 171 15.05 -2.40 7.26
CA LEU A 171 15.80 -1.87 6.14
C LEU A 171 17.13 -1.35 6.65
N THR A 172 18.23 -1.75 6.00
CA THR A 172 19.57 -1.28 6.31
C THR A 172 20.29 -0.77 5.08
N SER A 173 21.21 0.18 5.26
CA SER A 173 22.12 0.62 4.20
C SER A 173 23.12 -0.49 3.86
N ALA A 174 23.89 -0.31 2.77
CA ALA A 174 24.99 -1.21 2.41
C ALA A 174 26.07 -1.34 3.51
N LYS A 175 26.17 -0.37 4.41
CA LYS A 175 27.09 -0.40 5.58
C LYS A 175 26.46 -1.11 6.79
N GLY A 176 25.27 -1.68 6.66
CA GLY A 176 24.52 -2.33 7.74
C GLY A 176 23.86 -1.36 8.72
N GLN A 177 23.81 -0.07 8.41
CA GLN A 177 23.18 0.91 9.30
C GLN A 177 21.65 0.85 9.16
N PRO A 178 20.88 0.86 10.27
CA PRO A 178 19.43 0.93 10.22
C PRO A 178 18.92 2.17 9.47
N VAL A 179 17.94 1.97 8.58
CA VAL A 179 17.22 3.04 7.88
C VAL A 179 15.84 3.20 8.50
N ASP A 180 14.99 2.18 8.39
CA ASP A 180 13.68 2.08 9.03
C ASP A 180 13.14 0.64 8.91
N TRP A 181 11.83 0.45 9.03
CA TRP A 181 11.12 -0.80 8.87
C TRP A 181 10.19 -0.76 7.66
N VAL A 182 10.05 -1.90 6.97
CA VAL A 182 8.95 -2.10 6.03
C VAL A 182 7.63 -2.06 6.81
N PRO A 183 6.57 -1.42 6.27
CA PRO A 183 5.25 -1.45 6.90
C PRO A 183 4.80 -2.88 7.25
N GLU A 184 4.23 -3.07 8.44
CA GLU A 184 3.91 -4.40 9.00
C GLU A 184 3.04 -5.22 8.06
N PHE A 185 2.06 -4.60 7.41
CA PHE A 185 1.17 -5.27 6.46
C PHE A 185 1.91 -5.83 5.23
N LEU A 186 2.96 -5.17 4.75
CA LEU A 186 3.80 -5.68 3.67
C LEU A 186 4.68 -6.82 4.17
N ALA A 187 5.21 -6.72 5.39
CA ALA A 187 6.09 -7.76 5.95
C ALA A 187 5.39 -9.14 5.99
N ASP A 188 4.11 -9.19 6.36
CA ASP A 188 3.32 -10.42 6.38
C ASP A 188 3.13 -11.01 4.97
N GLU A 189 2.80 -10.17 3.98
CA GLU A 189 2.60 -10.57 2.58
C GLU A 189 3.90 -11.02 1.90
N LEU A 190 5.04 -10.45 2.30
CA LEU A 190 6.34 -10.74 1.70
C LEU A 190 7.06 -11.92 2.37
N ALA A 191 6.61 -12.37 3.53
CA ALA A 191 7.22 -13.51 4.25
C ALA A 191 7.37 -14.78 3.38
N PRO A 192 6.42 -15.14 2.49
CA PRO A 192 6.61 -16.24 1.54
C PRO A 192 7.76 -16.02 0.55
N VAL A 193 7.98 -14.79 0.09
CA VAL A 193 9.08 -14.45 -0.82
C VAL A 193 10.43 -14.70 -0.12
N TRP A 194 10.61 -14.20 1.10
CA TRP A 194 11.82 -14.46 1.89
C TRP A 194 12.05 -15.94 2.15
N ARG A 195 11.02 -16.69 2.57
CA ARG A 195 11.15 -18.13 2.84
C ARG A 195 11.50 -18.94 1.60
N SER A 196 11.10 -18.47 0.42
CA SER A 196 11.42 -19.12 -0.85
C SER A 196 12.85 -18.86 -1.33
N GLY A 197 13.58 -17.94 -0.71
CA GLY A 197 14.93 -17.53 -1.14
C GLY A 197 14.95 -16.68 -2.41
N LEU A 198 13.78 -16.25 -2.91
CA LEU A 198 13.70 -15.32 -4.04
C LEU A 198 14.26 -13.95 -3.65
N SER A 199 14.99 -13.34 -4.58
CA SER A 199 15.60 -12.02 -4.36
C SER A 199 14.55 -10.91 -4.36
N LEU A 200 14.70 -10.00 -3.42
CA LEU A 200 14.00 -8.72 -3.37
C LEU A 200 14.96 -7.61 -3.76
N ARG A 201 14.51 -6.68 -4.58
CA ARG A 201 15.21 -5.42 -4.84
C ARG A 201 14.55 -4.34 -4.01
N ILE A 202 15.35 -3.64 -3.22
CA ILE A 202 14.91 -2.50 -2.41
C ILE A 202 15.77 -1.32 -2.79
N GLU A 203 15.16 -0.28 -3.31
CA GLU A 203 15.85 0.87 -3.87
C GLU A 203 15.27 2.16 -3.29
N LEU A 204 16.16 3.07 -2.90
CA LEU A 204 15.77 4.42 -2.55
C LEU A 204 15.48 5.21 -3.83
N LEU A 205 14.24 5.60 -4.08
CA LEU A 205 13.88 6.36 -5.28
C LEU A 205 14.17 7.85 -5.15
N VAL A 206 13.94 8.42 -3.96
CA VAL A 206 14.05 9.86 -3.73
C VAL A 206 14.74 10.12 -2.40
N ASP A 207 15.77 10.96 -2.44
CA ASP A 207 16.41 11.59 -1.29
C ASP A 207 15.89 13.04 -1.18
N ARG A 208 15.26 13.39 -0.05
CA ARG A 208 14.88 14.74 0.42
C ARG A 208 14.46 15.82 -0.61
N GLY A 209 13.15 16.15 -0.62
CA GLY A 209 12.56 17.46 -0.97
C GLY A 209 12.35 17.76 -2.46
N GLN A 210 11.12 17.87 -2.99
CA GLN A 210 10.22 19.02 -2.81
C GLN A 210 8.73 18.66 -2.57
N SER A 211 8.36 17.38 -2.50
CA SER A 211 6.94 16.95 -2.44
C SER A 211 6.61 15.92 -1.36
N ALA A 212 7.55 15.61 -0.47
CA ALA A 212 7.30 14.68 0.64
C ALA A 212 6.73 15.44 1.86
N PRO A 213 5.69 14.90 2.54
CA PRO A 213 5.19 15.46 3.81
C PRO A 213 6.33 15.63 4.82
N ARG A 214 6.26 16.66 5.68
CA ARG A 214 7.38 17.14 6.55
C ARG A 214 8.10 16.07 7.41
N ASP A 215 7.47 14.92 7.67
CA ASP A 215 7.99 13.85 8.53
C ASP A 215 8.38 12.56 7.77
N GLU A 216 8.24 12.53 6.44
CA GLU A 216 8.56 11.39 5.56
C GLU A 216 9.72 11.79 4.64
N ARG A 217 10.87 11.10 4.73
CA ARG A 217 12.12 11.58 4.10
C ARG A 217 12.58 10.79 2.87
N TYR A 218 12.18 9.52 2.78
CA TYR A 218 12.73 8.59 1.79
C TYR A 218 11.60 7.80 1.15
N LEU A 219 11.46 7.92 -0.17
CA LEU A 219 10.59 7.04 -0.96
C LEU A 219 11.37 5.78 -1.32
N ILE A 220 10.85 4.62 -0.94
CA ILE A 220 11.45 3.33 -1.24
C ILE A 220 10.60 2.60 -2.26
N GLU A 221 11.25 2.00 -3.24
CA GLU A 221 10.66 0.97 -4.08
C GLU A 221 11.12 -0.40 -3.63
N LEU A 222 10.16 -1.30 -3.43
CA LEU A 222 10.38 -2.71 -3.21
C LEU A 222 9.80 -3.46 -4.40
N SER A 223 10.64 -4.25 -5.06
CA SER A 223 10.23 -5.11 -6.17
C SER A 223 10.78 -6.51 -6.02
N GLY A 224 10.10 -7.47 -6.64
CA GLY A 224 10.48 -8.87 -6.56
C GLY A 224 9.53 -9.77 -7.33
N ARG A 225 9.66 -11.07 -7.07
CA ARG A 225 8.82 -12.11 -7.67
C ARG A 225 8.09 -12.90 -6.59
N TRP A 226 6.82 -13.17 -6.83
CA TRP A 226 6.05 -14.08 -6.00
C TRP A 226 6.50 -15.54 -6.24
N PRO A 227 6.50 -16.39 -5.20
CA PRO A 227 6.65 -17.82 -5.38
C PRO A 227 5.57 -18.38 -6.32
N SER A 228 5.90 -19.43 -7.07
CA SER A 228 4.93 -20.07 -7.96
C SER A 228 3.70 -20.54 -7.18
N GLY A 229 2.50 -20.22 -7.68
CA GLY A 229 1.22 -20.56 -7.06
C GLY A 229 0.85 -19.70 -5.84
N TYR A 230 1.70 -18.76 -5.42
CA TYR A 230 1.34 -17.81 -4.36
C TYR A 230 0.46 -16.70 -4.93
N THR A 231 -0.63 -16.40 -4.22
CA THR A 231 -1.51 -15.28 -4.53
C THR A 231 -1.46 -14.30 -3.35
N PRO A 232 -0.94 -13.08 -3.52
CA PRO A 232 -0.88 -12.09 -2.45
C PRO A 232 -2.28 -11.58 -2.10
N MET A 233 -2.41 -11.01 -0.91
CA MET A 233 -3.61 -10.35 -0.40
C MET A 233 -4.84 -11.26 -0.40
N GLN A 234 -4.62 -12.53 -0.02
CA GLN A 234 -5.68 -13.52 0.21
C GLN A 234 -6.16 -13.56 1.66
N LEU A 235 -5.47 -12.87 2.58
CA LEU A 235 -5.91 -12.80 3.97
C LEU A 235 -7.30 -12.17 4.06
N LEU A 236 -8.12 -12.67 4.99
CA LEU A 236 -9.50 -12.22 5.18
C LEU A 236 -9.60 -10.70 5.34
N VAL A 237 -8.60 -10.07 5.99
CA VAL A 237 -8.55 -8.61 6.21
C VAL A 237 -8.60 -7.78 4.92
N PHE A 238 -8.18 -8.33 3.78
CA PHE A 238 -8.25 -7.69 2.46
C PHE A 238 -9.55 -8.00 1.70
N SER A 239 -10.38 -8.92 2.19
CA SER A 239 -11.62 -9.30 1.53
C SER A 239 -12.69 -8.22 1.74
N PRO A 240 -13.45 -7.84 0.70
CA PRO A 240 -14.56 -6.89 0.86
C PRO A 240 -15.64 -7.37 1.85
N ILE A 241 -16.22 -6.44 2.62
CA ILE A 241 -17.46 -6.66 3.38
C ILE A 241 -18.63 -6.45 2.41
N VAL A 242 -18.86 -7.38 1.49
CA VAL A 242 -20.07 -7.35 0.67
C VAL A 242 -20.94 -8.49 1.15
N ILE A 243 -22.10 -8.13 1.73
CA ILE A 243 -23.14 -9.05 2.18
C ILE A 243 -24.25 -9.08 1.13
#